data_AF-E3S667-F1
#
_entry.id   AF-E3S667-F1
#
_cell.length_a   1.000
_cell.length_b   1.000
_cell.length_c   1.000
_cell.angle_alpha   90.00
_cell.angle_beta   90.00
_cell.angle_gamma   90.00
#
_symmetry.space_group_name_H-M   'P 1'
#
loop_
_entity.id
_entity.type
_entity.pdbx_description
1 polymer ?
#
loop_
_entity_poly.entity_id
_entity_poly.type
_entity_poly.pdbx_seq_one_letter_code
_entity_poly.pdbx_strand_id
1 'polypeptide(L)'
;MASSFRSSSLANLCSTECNTGFSSQQDNATEDKAVQYRQLISRATTQRLHSTSLDNLAQLQGHGSMDNTVEAWELRERRIARKKAQAAIQQLGIPWDCFVHDIENASAEVHVLTPTRYTAPPGAPYANHDATETNARQAYMYGDTHTADRDIGWKKTHAAVFEALRMLGRTRLQA
;
A
#
# COMPACT_ATOMS: atom_id res chain seq x y z
N MET A 1 1.72 -3.66 42.41
CA MET A 1 1.84 -4.92 41.64
C MET A 1 2.27 -4.54 40.23
N ALA A 2 3.56 -4.69 39.92
CA ALA A 2 4.16 -4.26 38.66
C ALA A 2 4.32 -5.46 37.72
N SER A 3 3.60 -5.44 36.61
CA SER A 3 3.60 -6.49 35.60
C SER A 3 4.81 -6.31 34.67
N SER A 4 5.89 -7.03 34.97
CA SER A 4 7.08 -7.10 34.13
C SER A 4 6.83 -7.98 32.90
N PHE A 5 6.45 -7.39 31.77
CA PHE A 5 6.41 -8.08 30.48
C PHE A 5 7.83 -8.35 29.98
N ARG A 6 8.29 -9.59 30.17
CA ARG A 6 9.52 -10.09 29.53
C ARG A 6 9.20 -10.40 28.07
N SER A 7 9.63 -9.50 27.18
CA SER A 7 9.63 -9.75 25.75
C SER A 7 10.79 -10.70 25.41
N SER A 8 10.52 -12.00 25.49
CA SER A 8 11.45 -13.04 25.05
C SER A 8 11.40 -13.13 23.53
N SER A 9 12.24 -12.33 22.87
CA SER A 9 12.50 -12.45 21.43
C SER A 9 13.30 -13.73 21.17
N LEU A 10 12.59 -14.82 20.88
CA LEU A 10 13.16 -16.01 20.27
C LEU A 10 13.23 -15.80 18.75
N ALA A 11 14.14 -14.93 18.31
CA ALA A 11 14.62 -14.93 16.94
C ALA A 11 15.65 -16.06 16.82
N ASN A 12 15.18 -17.31 16.85
CA ASN A 12 16.01 -18.49 16.73
C ASN A 12 15.80 -19.13 15.35
N LEU A 13 16.86 -19.03 14.54
CA LEU A 13 17.31 -20.05 13.60
C LEU A 13 16.43 -20.29 12.36
N CYS A 14 16.35 -19.28 11.49
CA CYS A 14 16.48 -19.52 10.05
C CYS A 14 17.81 -18.91 9.55
N SER A 15 18.89 -19.17 10.29
CA SER A 15 20.25 -18.90 9.87
C SER A 15 20.69 -20.03 8.95
N THR A 16 20.22 -20.02 7.71
CA THR A 16 20.82 -20.84 6.68
C THR A 16 22.19 -20.24 6.40
N GLU A 17 23.23 -20.98 6.78
CA GLU A 17 24.62 -20.69 6.45
C GLU A 17 24.81 -20.69 4.92
N CYS A 18 24.56 -19.57 4.25
CA CYS A 18 25.02 -19.33 2.88
C CYS A 18 26.44 -18.75 2.92
N ASN A 19 27.38 -19.55 3.40
CA ASN A 19 28.80 -19.27 3.26
C ASN A 19 29.26 -19.74 1.87
N THR A 20 29.05 -18.92 0.84
CA THR A 20 29.58 -19.16 -0.51
C THR A 20 30.77 -18.26 -0.76
N GLY A 21 31.95 -18.88 -0.88
CA GLY A 21 33.17 -18.22 -1.34
C GLY A 21 32.93 -17.52 -2.68
N PHE A 22 33.24 -16.23 -2.71
CA PHE A 22 32.98 -15.32 -3.82
C PHE A 22 33.75 -15.74 -5.07
N SER A 23 33.02 -16.19 -6.08
CA SER A 23 33.47 -16.26 -7.47
C SER A 23 32.72 -15.18 -8.25
N SER A 24 33.42 -14.08 -8.54
CA SER A 24 32.93 -12.77 -9.03
C SER A 24 32.06 -12.76 -10.30
N GLN A 25 31.79 -13.89 -10.93
CA GLN A 25 30.92 -13.99 -12.11
C GLN A 25 29.51 -14.54 -11.82
N GLN A 26 29.23 -15.00 -10.59
CA GLN A 26 27.89 -15.47 -10.18
C GLN A 26 27.01 -14.40 -9.52
N ASP A 27 27.55 -13.21 -9.23
CA ASP A 27 26.89 -12.20 -8.39
C ASP A 27 25.68 -11.52 -9.05
N ASN A 28 25.66 -11.36 -10.39
CA ASN A 28 24.54 -10.68 -11.05
C ASN A 28 23.25 -11.51 -11.06
N ALA A 29 23.36 -12.84 -11.24
CA ALA A 29 22.19 -13.72 -11.32
C ALA A 29 21.55 -13.98 -9.95
N THR A 30 22.34 -13.91 -8.88
CA THR A 30 21.84 -14.02 -7.49
C THR A 30 21.16 -12.74 -7.05
N GLU A 31 21.67 -11.57 -7.45
CA GLU A 31 21.04 -10.28 -7.17
C GLU A 31 19.66 -10.17 -7.81
N ASP A 32 19.51 -10.58 -9.07
CA ASP A 32 18.22 -10.56 -9.78
C ASP A 32 17.14 -11.40 -9.05
N LYS A 33 17.50 -12.59 -8.58
CA LYS A 33 16.59 -13.46 -7.81
C LYS A 33 16.20 -12.82 -6.47
N ALA A 34 17.16 -12.19 -5.79
CA ALA A 34 16.89 -11.50 -4.53
C ALA A 34 15.95 -10.30 -4.73
N VAL A 35 16.13 -9.53 -5.81
CA VAL A 35 15.22 -8.42 -6.17
C VAL A 35 13.82 -8.95 -6.47
N GLN A 36 13.70 -10.00 -7.27
CA GLN A 36 12.42 -10.64 -7.59
C GLN A 36 11.71 -11.13 -6.33
N TYR A 37 12.45 -11.75 -5.41
CA TYR A 37 11.89 -12.24 -4.15
C TYR A 37 11.36 -11.11 -3.26
N ARG A 38 12.14 -10.03 -3.08
CA ARG A 38 11.69 -8.86 -2.30
C ARG A 38 10.44 -8.21 -2.88
N GLN A 39 10.37 -8.09 -4.21
CA GLN A 39 9.17 -7.58 -4.89
C GLN A 39 7.96 -8.50 -4.67
N LEU A 40 8.18 -9.81 -4.68
CA LEU A 40 7.12 -10.78 -4.45
C LEU A 40 6.59 -10.70 -3.01
N ILE A 41 7.47 -10.59 -2.00
CA ILE A 41 7.09 -10.34 -0.60
C ILE A 41 6.25 -9.08 -0.51
N SER A 42 6.72 -7.95 -1.05
CA SER A 42 6.02 -6.66 -0.99
C SER A 42 4.59 -6.73 -1.55
N ARG A 43 4.42 -7.41 -2.70
CA ARG A 43 3.11 -7.65 -3.31
C ARG A 43 2.24 -8.55 -2.44
N ALA A 44 2.81 -9.63 -1.91
CA ALA A 44 2.09 -10.60 -1.09
C ALA A 44 1.64 -10.01 0.25
N THR A 45 2.44 -9.15 0.87
CA THR A 45 2.09 -8.38 2.07
C THR A 45 0.89 -7.47 1.78
N THR A 46 0.95 -6.68 0.71
CA THR A 46 -0.14 -5.76 0.32
C THR A 46 -1.44 -6.51 0.01
N GLN A 47 -1.34 -7.67 -0.65
CA GLN A 47 -2.49 -8.49 -1.04
C GLN A 47 -2.95 -9.49 0.05
N ARG A 48 -2.27 -9.54 1.20
CA ARG A 48 -2.55 -10.45 2.32
C ARG A 48 -2.63 -11.93 1.88
N LEU A 49 -1.69 -12.36 1.04
CA LEU A 49 -1.72 -13.72 0.45
C LEU A 49 -1.45 -14.84 1.47
N HIS A 50 -0.92 -14.50 2.64
CA HIS A 50 -0.69 -15.43 3.76
C HIS A 50 -1.98 -15.73 4.57
N SER A 51 -3.09 -15.03 4.30
CA SER A 51 -4.32 -15.18 5.07
C SER A 51 -4.93 -16.59 4.95
N THR A 52 -5.24 -17.20 6.10
CA THR A 52 -5.94 -18.50 6.21
C THR A 52 -7.38 -18.46 5.70
N SER A 53 -7.97 -17.26 5.59
CA SER A 53 -9.29 -17.08 4.99
C SER A 53 -9.37 -17.55 3.54
N LEU A 54 -8.23 -17.61 2.83
CA LEU A 54 -8.16 -18.12 1.47
C LEU A 54 -8.30 -19.65 1.39
N ASP A 55 -8.07 -20.37 2.49
CA ASP A 55 -8.15 -21.83 2.52
C ASP A 55 -9.60 -22.32 2.70
N ASN A 56 -10.43 -21.55 3.41
CA ASN A 56 -11.84 -21.89 3.70
C ASN A 56 -12.81 -21.64 2.53
N LEU A 57 -12.32 -21.05 1.43
CA LEU A 57 -13.13 -20.68 0.27
C LEU A 57 -13.78 -21.86 -0.46
N ALA A 58 -13.12 -23.02 -0.46
CA ALA A 58 -13.67 -24.21 -1.09
C ALA A 58 -14.99 -24.64 -0.42
N GLN A 59 -15.16 -24.34 0.87
CA GLN A 59 -16.40 -24.61 1.60
C GLN A 59 -17.51 -23.61 1.25
N LEU A 60 -17.15 -22.33 1.04
CA LEU A 60 -18.10 -21.26 0.71
C LEU A 60 -18.69 -21.38 -0.70
N GLN A 61 -17.95 -21.94 -1.67
CA GLN A 61 -18.47 -22.16 -3.03
C GLN A 61 -19.64 -23.17 -3.11
N GLY A 62 -19.85 -23.98 -2.06
CA GLY A 62 -20.97 -24.95 -1.99
C GLY A 62 -22.31 -24.33 -1.56
N HIS A 63 -22.33 -23.09 -1.06
CA HIS A 63 -23.55 -22.39 -0.68
C HIS A 63 -23.84 -21.29 -1.71
N GLY A 64 -24.51 -21.69 -2.79
CA GLY A 64 -24.82 -20.84 -3.93
C GLY A 64 -25.48 -19.51 -3.54
N SER A 65 -25.15 -18.46 -4.30
CA SER A 65 -25.69 -17.08 -4.24
C SER A 65 -24.78 -15.98 -3.65
N MET A 66 -23.46 -16.16 -3.62
CA MET A 66 -22.52 -15.08 -3.27
C MET A 66 -21.60 -14.62 -4.42
N ASP A 67 -21.72 -15.21 -5.62
CA ASP A 67 -20.78 -14.95 -6.73
C ASP A 67 -20.79 -13.50 -7.26
N ASN A 68 -21.80 -12.69 -6.90
CA ASN A 68 -21.94 -11.31 -7.37
C ASN A 68 -21.51 -10.24 -6.35
N THR A 69 -20.98 -10.62 -5.18
CA THR A 69 -20.49 -9.64 -4.20
C THR A 69 -19.07 -9.18 -4.51
N VAL A 70 -18.74 -7.94 -4.13
CA VAL A 70 -17.39 -7.38 -4.31
C VAL A 70 -16.38 -8.21 -3.52
N GLU A 71 -16.78 -8.71 -2.36
CA GLU A 71 -15.99 -9.57 -1.49
C GLU A 71 -15.66 -10.90 -2.17
N ALA A 72 -16.63 -11.55 -2.84
CA ALA A 72 -16.39 -12.79 -3.58
C ALA A 72 -15.42 -12.57 -4.75
N TRP A 73 -15.54 -11.43 -5.44
CA TRP A 73 -14.61 -11.06 -6.50
C TRP A 73 -13.19 -10.84 -5.97
N GLU A 74 -13.02 -10.04 -4.93
CA GLU A 74 -11.71 -9.75 -4.32
C GLU A 74 -11.04 -11.05 -3.85
N LEU A 75 -11.83 -11.94 -3.26
CA LEU A 75 -11.35 -13.19 -2.72
C LEU A 75 -10.93 -14.18 -3.82
N ARG A 76 -11.63 -14.18 -4.97
CA ARG A 76 -11.23 -14.91 -6.18
C ARG A 76 -9.92 -14.37 -6.75
N GLU A 77 -9.77 -13.06 -6.83
CA GLU A 77 -8.53 -12.41 -7.31
C GLU A 77 -7.34 -12.76 -6.41
N ARG A 78 -7.51 -12.69 -5.09
CA ARG A 78 -6.46 -13.08 -4.12
C ARG A 78 -6.07 -14.55 -4.26
N ARG A 79 -7.01 -15.44 -4.56
CA ARG A 79 -6.71 -16.87 -4.82
C ARG A 79 -5.86 -17.06 -6.08
N ILE A 80 -6.19 -16.34 -7.15
CA ILE A 80 -5.40 -16.35 -8.39
C ILE A 80 -3.99 -15.82 -8.11
N ALA A 81 -3.88 -14.73 -7.37
CA ALA A 81 -2.60 -14.16 -6.96
C ALA A 81 -1.78 -15.13 -6.10
N ARG A 82 -2.38 -15.83 -5.13
CA ARG A 82 -1.70 -16.84 -4.30
C ARG A 82 -1.13 -17.98 -5.15
N LYS A 83 -1.88 -18.49 -6.13
CA LYS A 83 -1.39 -19.51 -7.07
C LYS A 83 -0.21 -19.01 -7.91
N LYS A 84 -0.26 -17.76 -8.40
CA LYS A 84 0.85 -17.14 -9.13
C LYS A 84 2.08 -16.98 -8.26
N ALA A 85 1.91 -16.56 -7.00
CA ALA A 85 2.99 -16.45 -6.04
C ALA A 85 3.62 -17.82 -5.73
N GLN A 86 2.81 -18.87 -5.54
CA GLN A 86 3.29 -20.25 -5.37
C GLN A 86 4.16 -20.72 -6.54
N ALA A 87 3.72 -20.47 -7.78
CA ALA A 87 4.50 -20.81 -8.96
C ALA A 87 5.83 -20.02 -9.02
N ALA A 88 5.80 -18.73 -8.68
CA ALA A 88 6.99 -17.88 -8.67
C ALA A 88 8.02 -18.31 -7.60
N ILE A 89 7.59 -18.61 -6.36
CA ILE A 89 8.53 -19.08 -5.33
C ILE A 89 9.09 -20.47 -5.64
N GLN A 90 8.32 -21.32 -6.31
CA GLN A 90 8.79 -22.63 -6.75
C GLN A 90 9.94 -22.48 -7.76
N GLN A 91 9.86 -21.51 -8.67
CA GLN A 91 10.96 -21.19 -9.59
C GLN A 91 12.20 -20.63 -8.87
N LEU A 92 12.00 -19.95 -7.74
CA LEU A 92 13.07 -19.45 -6.88
C LEU A 92 13.66 -20.52 -5.94
N GLY A 93 13.02 -21.69 -5.83
CA GLY A 93 13.44 -22.76 -4.92
C GLY A 93 13.14 -22.47 -3.44
N ILE A 94 12.15 -21.63 -3.16
CA ILE A 94 11.81 -21.19 -1.81
C ILE A 94 10.56 -21.95 -1.32
N PRO A 95 10.62 -22.63 -0.16
CA PRO A 95 9.46 -23.29 0.42
C PRO A 95 8.33 -22.30 0.74
N TRP A 96 7.07 -22.73 0.57
CA TRP A 96 5.91 -21.88 0.86
C TRP A 96 5.88 -21.41 2.31
N ASP A 97 6.26 -22.25 3.27
CA ASP A 97 6.23 -21.90 4.70
C ASP A 97 7.25 -20.82 5.05
N CYS A 98 8.45 -20.87 4.44
CA CYS A 98 9.45 -19.81 4.58
C CYS A 98 8.93 -18.49 4.00
N PHE A 99 8.30 -18.55 2.84
CA PHE A 99 7.70 -17.37 2.22
C PHE A 99 6.58 -16.75 3.07
N VAL A 100 5.71 -17.57 3.66
CA VAL A 100 4.66 -17.10 4.59
C VAL A 100 5.30 -16.43 5.80
N HIS A 101 6.32 -17.03 6.41
CA HIS A 101 7.04 -16.45 7.54
C HIS A 101 7.66 -15.08 7.19
N ASP A 102 8.29 -14.97 6.02
CA ASP A 102 8.88 -13.71 5.56
C ASP A 102 7.82 -12.63 5.31
N ILE A 103 6.64 -13.00 4.81
CA ILE A 103 5.52 -12.06 4.66
C ILE A 103 5.01 -11.60 6.03
N GLU A 104 4.87 -12.51 6.99
CA GLU A 104 4.43 -12.17 8.35
C GLU A 104 5.42 -11.20 9.00
N ASN A 105 6.72 -11.47 8.90
CA ASN A 105 7.79 -10.60 9.37
C ASN A 105 7.73 -9.21 8.69
N ALA A 106 7.59 -9.18 7.36
CA ALA A 106 7.47 -7.93 6.60
C ALA A 106 6.18 -7.16 6.93
N SER A 107 5.09 -7.86 7.28
CA SER A 107 3.83 -7.23 7.67
C SER A 107 3.86 -6.65 9.08
N ALA A 108 4.72 -7.18 9.94
CA ALA A 108 4.95 -6.67 11.29
C ALA A 108 5.89 -5.44 11.30
N GLU A 109 6.65 -5.23 10.21
CA GLU A 109 7.50 -4.06 10.06
C GLU A 109 6.66 -2.79 9.82
N VAL A 110 6.50 -2.00 10.89
CA VAL A 110 5.81 -0.71 10.81
C VAL A 110 6.83 0.35 10.39
N HIS A 111 6.87 0.66 9.09
CA HIS A 111 7.59 1.84 8.62
C HIS A 111 6.81 3.11 9.02
N VAL A 112 7.22 3.73 10.13
CA VAL A 112 6.74 5.06 10.48
C VAL A 112 7.39 6.07 9.55
N LEU A 113 6.64 6.52 8.54
CA LEU A 113 7.04 7.67 7.76
C LEU A 113 7.02 8.89 8.69
N THR A 114 8.20 9.39 9.04
CA THR A 114 8.28 10.68 9.72
C THR A 114 7.72 11.74 8.77
N PRO A 115 6.81 12.62 9.22
CA PRO A 115 6.27 13.66 8.37
C PRO A 115 7.41 14.52 7.82
N THR A 116 7.73 14.38 6.54
CA THR A 116 8.70 15.24 5.88
C THR A 116 8.07 16.61 5.68
N ARG A 117 8.51 17.60 6.46
CA ARG A 117 8.11 18.98 6.26
C ARG A 117 8.94 19.59 5.13
N TYR A 118 8.32 19.75 3.97
CA TYR A 118 8.92 20.55 2.89
C TYR A 118 8.97 22.02 3.32
N THR A 119 10.18 22.56 3.46
CA THR A 119 10.40 23.99 3.66
C THR A 119 10.79 24.61 2.32
N ALA A 120 10.15 25.72 1.96
CA ALA A 120 10.53 26.44 0.76
C ALA A 120 11.96 26.99 0.92
N PRO A 121 12.81 26.94 -0.12
CA PRO A 121 14.12 27.57 -0.09
C PRO A 121 14.01 29.05 0.30
N PRO A 122 14.89 29.56 1.19
CA PRO A 122 14.88 30.97 1.55
C PRO A 122 15.12 31.83 0.30
N GLY A 123 14.17 32.70 -0.02
CA GLY A 123 14.20 33.57 -1.21
C GLY A 123 13.10 33.28 -2.25
N ALA A 124 12.33 32.20 -2.11
CA ALA A 124 11.22 31.88 -3.01
C ALA A 124 9.85 31.70 -2.29
N PRO A 125 9.41 32.66 -1.46
CA PRO A 125 8.18 32.51 -0.68
C PRO A 125 6.90 32.35 -1.51
N TYR A 126 6.94 32.66 -2.82
CA TYR A 126 5.79 32.61 -3.73
C TYR A 126 5.88 31.54 -4.82
N ALA A 127 6.95 30.72 -4.89
CA ALA A 127 7.11 29.75 -5.97
C ALA A 127 6.02 28.66 -5.99
N ASN A 128 5.32 28.43 -4.88
CA ASN A 128 4.19 27.51 -4.82
C ASN A 128 2.85 28.13 -5.25
N HIS A 129 2.76 29.44 -5.41
CA HIS A 129 1.51 30.09 -5.82
C HIS A 129 1.15 29.69 -7.27
N ASP A 130 2.16 29.65 -8.14
CA ASP A 130 2.00 29.24 -9.54
C ASP A 130 1.70 27.74 -9.65
N ALA A 131 2.32 26.90 -8.80
CA ALA A 131 2.02 25.46 -8.75
C ALA A 131 0.58 25.20 -8.28
N THR A 132 0.08 26.00 -7.33
CA THR A 132 -1.31 25.88 -6.86
C THR A 132 -2.30 26.26 -7.96
N GLU A 133 -2.03 27.34 -8.70
CA GLU A 133 -2.87 27.75 -9.82
C GLU A 133 -2.80 26.75 -11.00
N THR A 134 -1.62 26.20 -11.28
CA THR A 134 -1.41 25.21 -12.34
C THR A 134 -2.10 23.89 -12.00
N ASN A 135 -1.99 23.41 -10.75
CA ASN A 135 -2.68 22.21 -10.29
C ASN A 135 -4.20 22.40 -10.30
N ALA A 136 -4.68 23.59 -9.93
CA ALA A 136 -6.10 23.92 -10.04
C ALA A 136 -6.56 23.85 -11.50
N ARG A 137 -5.81 24.45 -12.45
CA ARG A 137 -6.13 24.38 -13.89
C ARG A 137 -6.07 22.95 -14.44
N GLN A 138 -5.11 22.13 -14.02
CA GLN A 138 -5.02 20.73 -14.44
C GLN A 138 -6.19 19.88 -13.94
N ALA A 139 -6.68 20.11 -12.72
CA ALA A 139 -7.87 19.46 -12.21
C ALA A 139 -9.12 19.74 -13.08
N TYR A 140 -9.16 20.89 -13.77
CA TYR A 140 -10.23 21.25 -14.69
C TYR A 140 -10.06 20.72 -16.13
N MET A 141 -8.85 20.34 -16.56
CA MET A 141 -8.62 19.88 -17.93
C MET A 141 -8.82 18.37 -18.14
N TYR A 142 -8.67 17.55 -17.09
CA TYR A 142 -8.79 16.09 -17.17
C TYR A 142 -10.03 15.52 -16.47
N GLY A 143 -10.86 16.38 -15.88
CA GLY A 143 -12.19 15.99 -15.40
C GLY A 143 -13.13 15.83 -16.59
N ASP A 144 -13.57 14.59 -16.83
CA ASP A 144 -14.71 14.21 -17.65
C ASP A 144 -15.76 15.33 -17.61
N THR A 145 -16.11 15.93 -18.76
CA THR A 145 -16.88 17.19 -18.86
C THR A 145 -18.20 17.13 -18.08
N HIS A 146 -18.71 15.93 -17.82
CA HIS A 146 -19.86 15.66 -16.97
C HIS A 146 -19.69 15.99 -15.47
N THR A 147 -18.47 15.94 -14.93
CA THR A 147 -18.19 16.26 -13.51
C THR A 147 -18.04 17.76 -13.26
N ALA A 148 -17.49 18.50 -14.22
CA ALA A 148 -17.38 19.95 -14.15
C ALA A 148 -18.76 20.63 -14.11
N ASP A 149 -19.71 20.20 -14.95
CA ASP A 149 -21.07 20.74 -14.96
C ASP A 149 -21.83 20.45 -13.65
N ARG A 150 -21.58 19.29 -13.05
CA ARG A 150 -22.19 18.91 -11.76
C ARG A 150 -21.66 19.77 -10.60
N ASP A 151 -20.36 20.06 -10.59
CA ASP A 151 -19.72 20.90 -9.57
C ASP A 151 -20.13 22.38 -9.71
N ILE A 152 -20.27 22.89 -10.94
CA ILE A 152 -20.79 24.24 -11.20
C ILE A 152 -22.24 24.37 -10.72
N GLY A 153 -23.07 23.37 -10.99
CA GLY A 153 -24.46 23.32 -10.52
C GLY A 153 -24.57 23.28 -8.99
N TRP A 154 -23.74 22.45 -8.34
CA TRP A 154 -23.68 22.34 -6.88
C TRP A 154 -23.23 23.65 -6.22
N LYS A 155 -22.19 24.29 -6.75
CA LYS A 155 -21.68 25.58 -6.25
C LYS A 155 -22.70 26.70 -6.42
N LYS A 156 -23.48 26.72 -7.50
CA LYS A 156 -24.58 27.68 -7.67
C LYS A 156 -25.70 27.47 -6.65
N THR A 157 -26.09 26.23 -6.40
CA THR A 157 -27.14 25.91 -5.40
C THR A 157 -26.71 26.17 -3.97
N HIS A 158 -25.40 26.06 -3.68
CA HIS A 158 -24.86 26.19 -2.32
C HIS A 158 -23.96 27.42 -2.13
N ALA A 159 -24.13 28.45 -2.96
CA ALA A 159 -23.30 29.66 -2.93
C ALA A 159 -23.29 30.34 -1.55
N ALA A 160 -24.43 30.35 -0.86
CA ALA A 160 -24.55 30.90 0.49
C ALA A 160 -23.71 30.14 1.53
N VAL A 161 -23.58 28.81 1.39
CA VAL A 161 -22.75 27.98 2.28
C VAL A 161 -21.27 28.27 2.05
N PHE A 162 -20.86 28.48 0.80
CA PHE A 162 -19.48 28.87 0.48
C PHE A 162 -19.11 30.26 1.00
N GLU A 163 -20.01 31.24 0.88
CA GLU A 163 -19.81 32.57 1.47
C GLU A 163 -19.68 32.50 3.00
N ALA A 164 -20.54 31.72 3.66
CA ALA A 164 -20.46 31.51 5.11
C ALA A 164 -19.13 30.88 5.53
N LEU A 165 -18.68 29.82 4.84
CA LEU A 165 -17.38 29.17 5.11
C LEU A 165 -16.20 30.11 4.83
N ARG A 166 -16.29 30.93 3.79
CA ARG A 166 -15.27 31.93 3.44
C ARG A 166 -15.15 33.03 4.49
N MET A 167 -16.28 33.50 5.00
CA MET A 167 -16.35 34.47 6.11
C MET A 167 -15.76 33.87 7.39
N LEU A 168 -16.08 32.62 7.72
CA LEU A 168 -15.55 31.92 8.90
C LEU A 168 -14.03 31.67 8.83
N GLY A 169 -13.50 31.41 7.64
CA GLY A 169 -12.06 31.27 7.43
C GLY A 169 -11.30 32.59 7.64
N ARG A 170 -11.89 33.72 7.22
CA ARG A 170 -11.28 35.05 7.38
C ARG A 170 -11.23 35.51 8.83
N THR A 171 -12.28 35.24 9.62
CA THR A 171 -12.31 35.63 11.04
C THR A 171 -11.30 34.84 11.88
N ARG A 172 -10.98 33.60 11.51
CA ARG A 172 -9.95 32.78 12.20
C ARG A 172 -8.51 33.21 11.95
N LEU A 173 -8.23 33.96 10.88
CA LEU A 173 -6.88 34.43 10.56
C LEU A 173 -6.56 35.80 11.16
N GLN A 174 -7.56 36.48 11.72
CA GLN A 174 -7.43 37.79 12.37
C GLN A 174 -7.46 37.72 13.90
N ALA A 175 -7.56 36.52 14.48
CA ALA A 175 -7.48 36.25 15.92
C ALA A 175 -6.15 35.56 16.23
#